data_AF-W4Q2M8-F1
#
_entry.id   AF-W4Q2M8-F1
#
_cell.length_a   1.000
_cell.length_b   1.000
_cell.length_c   1.000
_cell.angle_alpha   90.00
_cell.angle_beta   90.00
_cell.angle_gamma   90.00
#
_symmetry.space_group_name_H-M   'P 1'
#
loop_
_entity.id
_entity.type
_entity.pdbx_description
1 polymer ?
#
loop_
_entity_poly.entity_id
_entity_poly.type
_entity_poly.pdbx_seq_one_letter_code
_entity_poly.pdbx_strand_id
1 'polypeptide(L)'
;MRKKARPYTDYLILDFYKEGASIATLDQIVKESKDGDRIEIMTHPAYMDTHILQSSYNMERILELDVLTTWKVPANVNMKLR
;
A
#
# COMPACT_ATOMS: atom_id res chain seq x y z
N MET A 1 20.99 -28.53 12.14
CA MET A 1 19.66 -28.19 11.58
C MET A 1 19.75 -26.84 10.87
N ARG A 2 19.33 -26.74 9.61
CA ARG A 2 19.32 -25.46 8.86
C ARG A 2 18.02 -24.73 9.21
N LYS A 3 18.08 -23.54 9.82
CA LYS A 3 16.88 -22.71 10.06
C LYS A 3 16.27 -22.39 8.69
N LYS A 4 14.98 -22.73 8.50
CA LYS A 4 14.23 -22.34 7.30
C LYS A 4 14.06 -20.82 7.33
N ALA A 5 14.45 -20.14 6.26
CA ALA A 5 14.21 -18.70 6.14
C ALA A 5 12.70 -18.46 6.03
N ARG A 6 12.16 -17.51 6.82
CA ARG A 6 10.80 -17.00 6.65
C ARG A 6 10.83 -15.95 5.53
N PRO A 7 9.91 -15.98 4.55
CA PRO A 7 9.74 -14.89 3.60
C PRO A 7 9.59 -13.53 4.31
N TYR A 8 9.99 -12.46 3.64
CA TYR A 8 9.82 -11.13 4.21
C TYR A 8 8.33 -10.75 4.30
N THR A 9 7.56 -11.10 3.28
CA THR A 9 6.14 -10.77 3.13
C THR A 9 5.32 -12.06 3.20
N ASP A 10 4.22 -12.04 3.94
CA ASP A 10 3.23 -13.13 3.99
C ASP A 10 2.13 -12.90 2.92
N TYR A 11 1.73 -11.64 2.69
CA TYR A 11 0.70 -11.26 1.71
C TYR A 11 1.11 -10.04 0.87
N LEU A 12 0.96 -10.15 -0.45
CA LEU A 12 1.04 -9.02 -1.38
C LEU A 12 -0.38 -8.58 -1.72
N ILE A 13 -0.73 -7.34 -1.39
CA ILE A 13 -2.05 -6.75 -1.64
C ILE A 13 -1.96 -5.79 -2.82
N LEU A 14 -2.87 -5.99 -3.78
CA LEU A 14 -2.94 -5.23 -5.03
C LEU A 14 -4.20 -4.35 -5.12
N ASP A 15 -5.04 -4.40 -4.10
CA ASP A 15 -6.36 -3.76 -4.10
C ASP A 15 -6.29 -2.24 -3.95
N PHE A 16 -5.14 -1.68 -3.54
CA PHE A 16 -4.89 -0.24 -3.55
C PHE A 16 -4.55 0.23 -4.98
N TYR A 17 -5.54 0.16 -5.86
CA TYR A 17 -5.40 0.46 -7.29
C TYR A 17 -6.72 0.98 -7.86
N LYS A 18 -6.65 2.00 -8.73
CA LYS A 18 -7.82 2.71 -9.32
C LYS A 18 -8.84 3.11 -8.25
N GLU A 19 -10.08 2.63 -8.35
CA GLU A 19 -11.17 2.92 -7.41
C GLU A 19 -10.85 2.44 -5.98
N GLY A 20 -9.92 1.50 -5.84
CA GLY A 20 -9.42 1.01 -4.56
C GLY A 20 -8.32 1.89 -3.93
N ALA A 21 -7.83 2.93 -4.59
CA ALA A 21 -6.86 3.88 -4.02
C ALA A 21 -7.54 4.82 -3.00
N SER A 22 -7.92 4.28 -1.84
CA SER A 22 -8.73 4.98 -0.83
C SER A 22 -8.30 4.66 0.60
N ILE A 23 -8.63 5.54 1.54
CA ILE A 23 -8.44 5.30 2.98
C ILE A 23 -9.23 4.05 3.42
N ALA A 24 -10.45 3.88 2.92
CA ALA A 24 -11.29 2.74 3.28
C ALA A 24 -10.64 1.40 2.91
N THR A 25 -9.92 1.35 1.79
CA THR A 25 -9.15 0.17 1.39
C THR A 25 -8.03 -0.13 2.38
N LEU A 26 -7.26 0.88 2.78
CA LEU A 26 -6.17 0.71 3.77
C LEU A 26 -6.73 0.24 5.12
N ASP A 27 -7.84 0.83 5.57
CA ASP A 27 -8.50 0.43 6.82
C ASP A 27 -9.03 -1.01 6.75
N GLN A 28 -9.60 -1.40 5.61
CA GLN A 28 -10.09 -2.76 5.40
C GLN A 28 -8.94 -3.78 5.41
N ILE A 29 -7.81 -3.48 4.75
CA ILE A 29 -6.61 -4.33 4.77
C ILE A 29 -6.14 -4.55 6.22
N VAL A 30 -6.06 -3.48 7.02
CA VAL A 30 -5.66 -3.59 8.44
C VAL A 30 -6.67 -4.41 9.23
N LYS A 31 -7.97 -4.20 9.01
CA LYS A 31 -9.04 -4.91 9.71
C LYS A 31 -9.04 -6.41 9.42
N GLU A 32 -8.70 -6.82 8.20
CA GLU A 32 -8.65 -8.22 7.79
C GLU A 32 -7.32 -8.93 8.16
N SER A 33 -6.28 -8.15 8.47
CA SER A 33 -4.97 -8.66 8.88
C SER A 33 -5.00 -9.30 10.28
N LYS A 34 -4.13 -10.27 10.50
CA LYS A 34 -3.90 -10.91 11.80
C LYS A 34 -2.63 -10.39 12.44
N ASP A 35 -2.57 -10.48 13.77
CA ASP A 35 -1.37 -10.14 14.51
C ASP A 35 -0.18 -10.99 14.03
N GLY A 36 0.93 -10.32 13.69
CA GLY A 36 2.14 -10.95 13.16
C GLY A 36 2.20 -11.14 11.63
N ASP A 37 1.14 -10.77 10.89
CA ASP A 37 1.17 -10.73 9.42
C ASP A 37 2.13 -9.65 8.91
N ARG A 38 2.89 -9.98 7.86
CA ARG A 38 3.73 -9.05 7.12
C ARG A 38 3.12 -8.78 5.76
N ILE A 39 2.47 -7.63 5.65
CA ILE A 39 1.74 -7.24 4.44
C ILE A 39 2.59 -6.26 3.63
N GLU A 40 2.63 -6.48 2.33
CA GLU A 40 3.18 -5.55 1.35
C GLU A 40 2.05 -5.05 0.46
N ILE A 41 1.89 -3.73 0.37
CA ILE A 41 0.87 -3.10 -0.46
C ILE A 41 1.59 -2.47 -1.64
N MET A 42 1.21 -2.86 -2.85
CA MET A 42 1.72 -2.26 -4.08
C MET A 42 1.07 -0.89 -4.27
N THR A 43 1.87 0.14 -4.60
CA THR A 43 1.41 1.51 -4.80
C THR A 43 2.18 2.16 -5.95
N HIS A 44 1.67 3.28 -6.44
CA HIS A 44 2.15 4.03 -7.60
C HIS A 44 2.12 5.57 -7.41
N PRO A 45 2.33 6.14 -6.20
CA PRO A 45 2.15 7.57 -5.97
C PRO A 45 3.14 8.39 -6.80
N ALA A 46 2.67 9.52 -7.34
CA ALA A 46 3.51 10.43 -8.11
C ALA A 46 2.92 11.85 -8.14
N TYR A 47 3.79 12.84 -8.26
CA TYR A 47 3.37 14.17 -8.73
C TYR A 47 3.09 14.13 -10.22
N MET A 48 2.21 15.02 -10.69
CA MET A 48 1.89 15.14 -12.11
C MET A 48 3.00 15.88 -12.85
N ASP A 49 3.49 15.27 -13.92
CA ASP A 49 4.36 15.88 -14.90
C ASP A 49 3.92 15.52 -16.33
N THR A 50 4.63 16.04 -17.33
CA THR A 50 4.28 15.79 -18.74
C THR A 50 4.41 14.32 -19.16
N HIS A 51 5.24 13.52 -18.48
CA HIS A 51 5.40 12.09 -18.78
C HIS A 51 4.28 11.28 -18.14
N ILE A 52 3.96 11.53 -16.88
CA ILE A 52 2.87 10.89 -16.15
C ILE A 52 1.52 11.24 -16.80
N LEU A 53 1.35 12.45 -17.34
CA LEU A 53 0.14 12.83 -18.07
C LEU A 53 -0.17 11.91 -19.26
N GLN A 54 0.86 11.30 -19.88
CA GLN A 54 0.70 10.35 -20.98
C GLN A 54 0.41 8.91 -20.52
N SER A 55 0.53 8.63 -19.21
CA SER A 55 0.20 7.32 -18.63
C SER A 55 -1.31 7.10 -18.65
N SER A 56 -1.73 5.85 -18.82
CA SER A 56 -3.12 5.42 -18.59
C SER A 56 -3.50 5.38 -17.11
N TYR A 57 -2.53 5.58 -16.22
CA TYR A 57 -2.69 5.66 -14.77
C TYR A 57 -1.97 6.92 -14.30
N ASN A 58 -2.70 8.04 -14.30
CA ASN A 58 -2.16 9.40 -14.22
C ASN A 58 -2.73 10.12 -12.99
N MET A 59 -4.00 10.49 -13.00
CA MET A 59 -4.71 11.15 -11.90
C MET A 59 -4.78 10.25 -10.68
N GLU A 60 -4.89 8.94 -10.89
CA GLU A 60 -4.89 7.93 -9.83
C GLU A 60 -3.61 8.00 -9.00
N ARG A 61 -2.45 8.35 -9.58
CA ARG A 61 -1.19 8.47 -8.85
C ARG A 61 -1.17 9.67 -7.89
N ILE A 62 -1.86 10.75 -8.23
CA ILE A 62 -2.03 11.90 -7.34
C ILE A 62 -2.96 11.52 -6.20
N LEU A 63 -4.04 10.78 -6.48
CA LEU A 63 -4.96 10.29 -5.45
C LEU A 63 -4.28 9.34 -4.48
N GLU A 64 -3.48 8.39 -4.99
CA GLU A 64 -2.67 7.52 -4.14
C GLU A 64 -1.71 8.33 -3.26
N LEU A 65 -1.04 9.34 -3.80
CA LEU A 65 -0.15 10.21 -3.03
C LEU A 65 -0.90 10.93 -1.90
N ASP A 66 -2.07 11.49 -2.18
CA ASP A 66 -2.91 12.17 -1.18
C ASP A 66 -3.33 11.20 -0.07
N VAL A 67 -3.87 10.04 -0.43
CA VAL A 67 -4.29 9.02 0.54
C VAL A 67 -3.12 8.53 1.39
N LEU A 68 -1.97 8.19 0.79
CA LEU A 68 -0.82 7.66 1.51
C LEU A 68 -0.15 8.68 2.44
N THR A 69 -0.33 9.98 2.19
CA THR A 69 0.24 11.05 3.02
C THR A 69 -0.75 11.61 4.04
N THR A 70 -2.04 11.35 3.88
CA THR A 70 -3.10 11.79 4.81
C THR A 70 -3.60 10.68 5.72
N TRP A 71 -3.48 9.41 5.31
CA TRP A 71 -3.92 8.26 6.09
C TRP A 71 -3.27 8.23 7.48
N LYS A 72 -4.10 8.06 8.50
CA LYS A 72 -3.66 7.94 9.88
C LYS A 72 -3.46 6.47 10.20
N VAL A 73 -2.19 6.07 10.15
CA VAL A 73 -1.78 4.69 10.46
C VAL A 73 -2.34 4.27 11.83
N PRO A 74 -3.13 3.20 11.90
CA PRO A 74 -3.67 2.70 13.17
C PRO A 74 -2.55 2.32 14.15
N ALA A 75 -2.78 2.51 15.45
CA ALA A 75 -1.75 2.29 16.48
C ALA A 75 -1.24 0.84 16.57
N ASN A 76 -2.02 -0.12 16.08
CA ASN A 76 -1.66 -1.54 16.02
C ASN A 76 -0.87 -1.91 14.74
N VAL A 77 -0.58 -0.96 13.85
CA VAL A 77 0.20 -1.20 12.64
C VAL A 77 1.64 -0.71 12.84
N ASN A 78 2.60 -1.58 12.54
CA ASN A 78 4.01 -1.23 12.55
C ASN A 78 4.54 -1.09 11.11
N MET A 79 4.82 0.15 10.68
CA MET A 79 5.45 0.38 9.38
C MET A 79 6.96 0.14 9.47
N LYS A 80 7.50 -0.64 8.52
CA LYS A 80 8.94 -0.85 8.38
C LYS A 80 9.38 -0.45 6.97
N LEU A 81 10.37 0.44 6.92
CA LEU A 81 11.12 0.67 5.69
C LEU A 81 11.98 -0.57 5.41
N ARG A 82 11.98 -1.02 4.15
CA ARG A 82 12.86 -2.09 3.68
C ARG A 82 14.31 -1.61 3.59
#